data_AF-A0A2S1LTC9-F1
#
_entry.id   AF-A0A2S1LTC9-F1
#
_cell.length_a   1.000
_cell.length_b   1.000
_cell.length_c   1.000
_cell.angle_alpha   90.00
_cell.angle_beta   90.00
_cell.angle_gamma   90.00
#
_symmetry.space_group_name_H-M   'P 1'
#
loop_
_entity.id
_entity.type
_entity.pdbx_description
1 polymer ?
#
loop_
_entity_poly.entity_id
_entity_poly.type
_entity_poly.pdbx_seq_one_letter_code
_entity_poly.pdbx_strand_id
1 'polypeptide(L)'
;MKLKNIKRIYLFSILFMVSSCAAQSIIYEPVGIMDKPLPTIEIYTKEKKKERNNVKVFIVNDKTFALLKKHISNNVIKSKVGEEYQYGSYKVSCTNGSEKIEYIIESKEASHIFFQQQLSIVKQDKQLYEQLNTLLMRLR
;
A
#
# COMPACT_ATOMS: atom_id res chain seq x y z
N MET A 1 -28.51 -44.30 -1.95
CA MET A 1 -28.30 -42.83 -1.98
C MET A 1 -27.23 -42.51 -3.02
N LYS A 2 -27.54 -41.68 -4.02
CA LYS A 2 -26.88 -41.66 -5.34
C LYS A 2 -25.45 -41.09 -5.30
N LEU A 3 -24.44 -41.87 -5.72
CA LEU A 3 -23.03 -41.47 -5.90
C LEU A 3 -22.80 -40.23 -6.80
N LYS A 4 -23.82 -39.82 -7.57
CA LYS A 4 -23.77 -38.62 -8.43
C LYS A 4 -23.66 -37.29 -7.65
N ASN A 5 -24.04 -37.27 -6.36
CA ASN A 5 -24.04 -36.02 -5.58
C ASN A 5 -22.66 -35.67 -4.98
N ILE A 6 -21.79 -36.66 -4.75
CA ILE A 6 -20.47 -36.45 -4.15
C ILE A 6 -19.52 -35.75 -5.14
N LYS A 7 -19.59 -36.12 -6.43
CA LYS A 7 -18.78 -35.47 -7.48
C LYS A 7 -19.14 -34.00 -7.70
N ARG A 8 -20.39 -33.60 -7.47
CA ARG A 8 -20.84 -32.20 -7.60
C ARG A 8 -20.32 -31.33 -6.46
N ILE A 9 -20.28 -31.83 -5.23
CA ILE A 9 -19.80 -31.09 -4.07
C ILE A 9 -18.31 -30.76 -4.20
N TYR A 10 -17.50 -31.71 -4.70
CA TYR A 10 -16.06 -31.49 -4.94
C TYR A 10 -15.77 -30.45 -6.02
N LEU A 11 -16.63 -30.34 -7.03
CA LEU A 11 -16.45 -29.35 -8.10
C LEU A 11 -16.71 -27.92 -7.60
N PHE A 12 -17.67 -27.74 -6.69
CA PHE A 12 -17.98 -26.44 -6.08
C PHE A 12 -16.91 -25.96 -5.09
N SER A 13 -16.24 -26.87 -4.36
CA SER A 13 -15.15 -26.49 -3.45
C SER A 13 -13.87 -26.09 -4.19
N ILE A 14 -13.58 -26.69 -5.34
CA ILE A 14 -12.45 -26.26 -6.20
C ILE A 14 -12.73 -24.88 -6.81
N LEU A 15 -13.97 -24.61 -7.26
CA LEU A 15 -14.36 -23.31 -7.83
C LEU A 15 -14.27 -22.15 -6.83
N PHE A 16 -14.45 -22.40 -5.53
CA PHE A 16 -14.29 -21.37 -4.49
C PHE A 16 -12.82 -21.05 -4.16
N MET A 17 -11.87 -21.98 -4.37
CA MET A 17 -10.44 -21.72 -4.14
C MET A 17 -9.82 -20.79 -5.19
N VAL A 18 -10.33 -20.77 -6.42
CA VAL A 18 -9.74 -19.98 -7.53
C VAL A 18 -10.24 -18.52 -7.53
N SER A 19 -11.25 -18.18 -6.71
CA SER A 19 -11.91 -16.86 -6.74
C SER A 19 -11.39 -15.82 -5.76
N SER A 20 -10.36 -16.11 -4.95
CA SER A 20 -9.73 -15.09 -4.10
C SER A 20 -8.69 -14.30 -4.89
N CYS A 21 -9.14 -13.58 -5.92
CA CYS A 21 -8.37 -12.51 -6.55
C CYS A 21 -8.41 -11.29 -5.62
N ALA A 22 -7.87 -11.45 -4.41
CA ALA A 22 -7.93 -10.38 -3.43
C ALA A 22 -6.98 -9.26 -3.86
N ALA A 23 -7.53 -8.05 -3.96
CA ALA A 23 -6.77 -6.88 -4.36
C ALA A 23 -5.67 -6.61 -3.32
N GLN A 24 -4.44 -6.51 -3.80
CA GLN A 24 -3.29 -6.09 -3.00
C GLN A 24 -3.05 -4.60 -3.22
N SER A 25 -2.87 -3.84 -2.14
CA SER A 25 -2.62 -2.41 -2.22
C SER A 25 -1.74 -1.89 -1.09
N ILE A 26 -0.93 -0.90 -1.39
CA ILE A 26 -0.24 -0.06 -0.41
C ILE A 26 -0.69 1.38 -0.65
N ILE A 27 -1.08 2.08 0.41
CA ILE A 27 -1.56 3.45 0.35
C ILE A 27 -0.74 4.28 1.33
N TYR A 28 -0.13 5.35 0.82
CA TYR A 28 0.51 6.39 1.60
C TYR A 28 -0.38 7.63 1.56
N GLU A 29 -1.03 7.93 2.66
CA GLU A 29 -1.97 9.06 2.79
C GLU A 29 -1.42 10.09 3.78
N PRO A 30 -1.30 11.37 3.40
CA PRO A 30 -0.87 12.40 4.33
C PRO A 30 -1.96 12.67 5.39
N VAL A 31 -1.58 12.77 6.67
CA VAL A 31 -2.54 12.92 7.80
C VAL A 31 -2.29 14.12 8.71
N GLY A 32 -1.23 14.89 8.44
CA GLY A 32 -0.88 16.08 9.23
C GLY A 32 -1.53 17.37 8.76
N ILE A 33 -1.50 18.39 9.62
CA ILE A 33 -1.90 19.76 9.26
C ILE A 33 -0.97 20.27 8.16
N MET A 34 -1.52 20.80 7.07
CA MET A 34 -0.73 21.30 5.94
C MET A 34 -1.42 22.44 5.17
N ASP A 35 -0.65 23.49 4.88
CA ASP A 35 -1.09 24.59 4.02
C ASP A 35 -1.15 24.20 2.54
N LYS A 36 -0.30 23.23 2.13
CA LYS A 36 -0.26 22.70 0.76
C LYS A 36 -0.42 21.19 0.77
N PRO A 37 -1.32 20.62 -0.06
CA PRO A 37 -1.56 19.19 -0.06
C PRO A 37 -0.32 18.40 -0.49
N LEU A 38 0.08 17.44 0.33
CA LEU A 38 1.02 16.40 -0.06
C LEU A 38 0.29 15.32 -0.88
N PRO A 39 0.98 14.58 -1.76
CA PRO A 39 0.33 13.58 -2.60
C PRO A 39 -0.07 12.34 -1.78
N THR A 40 -1.23 11.78 -2.10
CA THR A 40 -1.57 10.39 -1.75
C THR A 40 -0.99 9.48 -2.83
N ILE A 41 -0.26 8.44 -2.42
CA ILE A 41 0.35 7.47 -3.33
C ILE A 41 -0.33 6.13 -3.09
N GLU A 42 -0.95 5.57 -4.12
CA GLU A 42 -1.53 4.23 -4.09
C GLU A 42 -0.74 3.31 -5.01
N ILE A 43 -0.37 2.14 -4.51
CA ILE A 43 0.43 1.15 -5.21
C ILE A 43 -0.37 -0.15 -5.26
N TYR A 44 -0.51 -0.72 -6.45
CA TYR A 44 -1.25 -1.95 -6.69
C TYR A 44 -0.41 -2.94 -7.51
N THR A 45 -0.75 -4.23 -7.44
CA THR A 45 -0.18 -5.25 -8.33
C THR A 45 -1.00 -5.44 -9.61
N LYS A 46 -2.23 -4.89 -9.67
CA LYS A 46 -3.14 -4.99 -10.81
C LYS A 46 -3.85 -3.66 -11.05
N GLU A 47 -4.26 -3.43 -12.30
CA GLU A 47 -5.00 -2.22 -12.69
C GLU A 47 -6.25 -2.03 -11.83
N LYS A 48 -6.42 -0.79 -11.35
CA LYS A 48 -7.64 -0.34 -10.70
C LYS A 48 -8.09 0.96 -11.38
N LYS A 49 -9.33 0.97 -11.88
CA LYS A 49 -9.91 2.17 -12.49
C LYS A 49 -10.32 3.16 -11.40
N LYS A 50 -9.52 4.21 -11.20
CA LYS A 50 -9.94 5.61 -10.96
C LYS A 50 -8.75 6.41 -10.44
N GLU A 51 -8.13 7.21 -11.31
CA GLU A 51 -7.39 8.37 -10.85
C GLU A 51 -8.39 9.35 -10.22
N ARG A 52 -8.09 9.83 -9.02
CA ARG A 52 -8.81 10.93 -8.37
C ARG A 52 -7.85 12.10 -8.24
N ASN A 53 -8.37 13.33 -8.18
CA ASN A 53 -7.54 14.51 -7.96
C ASN A 53 -6.66 14.31 -6.70
N ASN A 54 -5.35 14.59 -6.82
CA ASN A 54 -4.31 14.42 -5.79
C ASN A 54 -3.95 12.98 -5.37
N VAL A 55 -4.52 11.95 -6.01
CA VAL A 55 -4.15 10.55 -5.80
C VAL A 55 -3.32 10.06 -6.98
N LYS A 56 -2.09 9.62 -6.72
CA LYS A 56 -1.21 9.03 -7.72
C LYS A 56 -1.23 7.51 -7.59
N VAL A 57 -1.72 6.85 -8.63
CA VAL A 57 -1.86 5.39 -8.68
C VAL A 57 -0.69 4.80 -9.47
N PHE A 58 -0.02 3.81 -8.89
CA PHE A 58 1.10 3.10 -9.51
C PHE A 58 0.82 1.62 -9.52
N ILE A 59 1.15 0.98 -10.64
CA ILE A 59 1.08 -0.48 -10.79
C ILE A 59 2.51 -0.99 -10.80
N VAL A 60 2.83 -1.85 -9.86
CA VAL A 60 4.15 -2.45 -9.72
C VAL A 60 4.04 -3.97 -9.83
N ASN A 61 5.16 -4.62 -10.15
CA ASN A 61 5.21 -6.06 -10.16
C ASN A 61 5.12 -6.64 -8.73
N ASP A 62 4.75 -7.93 -8.64
CA ASP A 62 4.56 -8.62 -7.36
C ASP A 62 5.83 -8.64 -6.49
N LYS A 63 7.02 -8.66 -7.11
CA LYS A 63 8.30 -8.67 -6.40
C LYS A 63 8.57 -7.33 -5.71
N THR A 64 8.40 -6.21 -6.42
CA THR A 64 8.50 -4.86 -5.84
C THR A 64 7.48 -4.72 -4.72
N PHE A 65 6.23 -5.15 -4.95
CA PHE A 65 5.17 -5.08 -3.94
C PHE A 65 5.53 -5.87 -2.68
N ALA A 66 6.02 -7.10 -2.83
CA ALA A 66 6.42 -7.94 -1.69
C ALA A 66 7.56 -7.31 -0.88
N LEU A 67 8.54 -6.67 -1.54
CA LEU A 67 9.63 -5.96 -0.87
C LEU A 67 9.13 -4.72 -0.12
N LEU A 68 8.23 -3.94 -0.72
CA LEU A 68 7.59 -2.80 -0.06
C LEU A 68 6.77 -3.26 1.16
N LYS A 69 5.97 -4.33 1.01
CA LYS A 69 5.22 -4.93 2.13
C LYS A 69 6.16 -5.34 3.25
N LYS A 70 7.26 -6.04 2.94
CA LYS A 70 8.25 -6.46 3.94
C LYS A 70 8.86 -5.26 4.67
N HIS A 71 9.22 -4.22 3.92
CA HIS A 71 9.74 -2.97 4.49
C HIS A 71 8.73 -2.32 5.44
N ILE A 72 7.46 -2.24 5.03
CA ILE A 72 6.35 -1.75 5.87
C ILE A 72 6.24 -2.59 7.15
N SER A 73 6.10 -3.91 7.04
CA SER A 73 5.94 -4.79 8.21
C SER A 73 7.09 -4.68 9.22
N ASN A 74 8.32 -4.40 8.76
CA ASN A 74 9.48 -4.22 9.63
C ASN A 74 9.49 -2.86 10.35
N ASN A 75 8.80 -1.85 9.82
CA ASN A 75 8.74 -0.50 10.37
C ASN A 75 7.43 -0.19 11.09
N VAL A 76 6.51 -1.17 11.18
CA VAL A 76 5.27 -1.03 11.95
C VAL A 76 5.62 -0.97 13.44
N ILE A 77 5.76 0.25 13.94
CA ILE A 77 5.57 0.54 15.35
C ILE A 77 4.06 0.70 15.52
N LYS A 78 3.44 -0.04 16.44
CA LYS A 78 2.01 0.14 16.77
C LYS A 78 1.83 1.50 17.46
N SER A 79 1.84 2.58 16.70
CA SER A 79 1.47 3.91 17.14
C SER A 79 -0.05 3.95 17.29
N LYS A 80 -0.53 4.45 18.44
CA LYS A 80 -1.95 4.77 18.60
C LYS A 80 -2.29 5.89 17.62
N VAL A 81 -3.46 5.81 17.01
CA VAL A 81 -3.94 6.94 16.22
C VAL A 81 -4.19 8.11 17.19
N GLY A 82 -3.35 9.14 17.12
CA GLY A 82 -3.50 10.38 17.87
C GLY A 82 -4.49 11.31 17.19
N GLU A 83 -4.94 12.34 17.91
CA GLU A 83 -5.94 13.29 17.40
C GLU A 83 -5.34 14.32 16.44
N GLU A 84 -4.05 14.64 16.57
CA GLU A 84 -3.35 15.60 15.72
C GLU A 84 -1.98 15.09 15.28
N TYR A 85 -1.66 15.30 14.00
CA TYR A 85 -0.37 14.95 13.41
C TYR A 85 0.32 16.17 12.82
N GLN A 86 1.64 16.22 12.99
CA GLN A 86 2.46 17.29 12.42
C GLN A 86 2.53 17.22 10.89
N TYR A 87 2.87 18.35 10.26
CA TYR A 87 3.16 18.40 8.82
C TYR A 87 4.16 17.31 8.43
N GLY A 88 3.91 16.65 7.30
CA GLY A 88 4.77 15.59 6.78
C GLY A 88 4.49 14.20 7.37
N SER A 89 3.53 14.06 8.29
CA SER A 89 3.07 12.76 8.77
C SER A 89 2.24 12.01 7.73
N TYR A 90 2.43 10.68 7.69
CA TYR A 90 1.78 9.79 6.73
C TYR A 90 1.13 8.60 7.42
N LYS A 91 -0.10 8.29 7.03
CA LYS A 91 -0.71 6.99 7.26
C LYS A 91 -0.29 6.04 6.15
N VAL A 92 0.15 4.86 6.56
CA VAL A 92 0.51 3.78 5.65
C VAL A 92 -0.46 2.63 5.85
N SER A 93 -1.22 2.31 4.80
CA SER A 93 -2.16 1.18 4.80
C SER A 93 -1.71 0.14 3.78
N CYS A 94 -1.46 -1.09 4.23
CA CYS A 94 -1.13 -2.22 3.36
C CYS A 94 -2.24 -3.28 3.45
N THR A 95 -2.88 -3.56 2.32
CA THR A 95 -3.89 -4.60 2.18
C THR A 95 -3.35 -5.74 1.33
N ASN A 96 -3.48 -6.96 1.82
CA ASN A 96 -3.11 -8.17 1.10
C ASN A 96 -4.09 -9.28 1.45
N GLY A 97 -5.04 -9.57 0.56
CA GLY A 97 -6.07 -10.54 0.94
C GLY A 97 -7.07 -9.91 1.91
N SER A 98 -7.38 -10.68 2.95
CA SER A 98 -8.12 -10.26 4.13
C SER A 98 -7.26 -9.51 5.15
N GLU A 99 -5.93 -9.52 5.00
CA GLU A 99 -5.03 -8.84 5.94
C GLU A 99 -4.94 -7.35 5.61
N LYS A 100 -5.13 -6.52 6.63
CA LYS A 100 -4.90 -5.08 6.57
C LYS A 100 -3.96 -4.68 7.69
N ILE A 101 -2.84 -4.06 7.33
CA ILE A 101 -1.88 -3.46 8.26
C ILE A 101 -1.97 -1.95 8.08
N GLU A 102 -2.12 -1.23 9.19
CA GLU A 102 -2.12 0.23 9.21
C GLU A 102 -1.21 0.74 10.32
N TYR A 103 -0.45 1.79 10.03
CA TYR A 103 0.35 2.52 11.02
C TYR A 103 0.57 3.97 10.56
N ILE A 104 1.01 4.80 11.49
CA ILE A 104 1.27 6.21 11.26
C ILE A 104 2.77 6.48 11.43
N ILE A 105 3.30 7.26 10.49
CA ILE A 105 4.62 7.87 10.56
C ILE A 105 4.40 9.30 11.07
N GLU A 106 4.88 9.59 12.27
CA GLU A 106 4.41 10.73 13.07
C GLU A 106 5.19 12.03 12.88
N SER A 107 6.14 12.08 11.93
CA SER A 107 6.88 13.32 11.64
C SER A 107 7.37 13.40 10.20
N LYS A 108 7.72 14.62 9.77
CA LYS A 108 8.38 14.89 8.49
C LYS A 108 9.69 14.12 8.35
N GLU A 109 10.52 14.10 9.39
CA GLU A 109 11.82 13.45 9.41
C GLU A 109 11.69 11.93 9.30
N ALA A 110 10.75 11.34 10.04
CA ALA A 110 10.48 9.91 9.99
C ALA A 110 9.93 9.51 8.61
N SER A 111 9.03 10.32 8.04
CA SER A 111 8.52 10.12 6.68
C SER A 111 9.64 10.21 5.64
N HIS A 112 10.53 11.19 5.77
CA HIS A 112 11.67 11.33 4.88
C HIS A 112 12.56 10.08 4.91
N ILE A 113 12.95 9.61 6.09
CA ILE A 113 13.76 8.38 6.25
C ILE A 113 13.03 7.17 5.65
N PHE A 114 11.74 7.03 5.96
CA PHE A 114 10.91 5.93 5.48
C PHE A 114 10.85 5.87 3.94
N PHE A 115 10.52 6.98 3.28
CA PHE A 115 10.44 7.01 1.81
C PHE A 115 11.83 6.90 1.16
N GLN A 116 12.88 7.44 1.78
CA GLN A 116 14.25 7.35 1.27
C GLN A 116 14.73 5.89 1.21
N GLN A 117 14.41 5.08 2.22
CA GLN A 117 14.79 3.65 2.24
C GLN A 117 14.12 2.86 1.12
N GLN A 118 12.94 3.27 0.66
CA GLN A 118 12.20 2.59 -0.40
C GLN A 118 12.68 2.89 -1.82
N LEU A 119 13.46 3.95 -2.02
CA LEU A 119 13.99 4.30 -3.34
C LEU A 119 14.79 3.16 -3.98
N SER A 120 15.51 2.40 -3.16
CA SER A 120 16.26 1.23 -3.62
C SER A 120 15.35 0.08 -4.08
N ILE A 121 14.17 -0.06 -3.46
CA ILE A 121 13.18 -1.09 -3.75
C ILE A 121 12.48 -0.80 -5.08
N VAL A 122 12.09 0.46 -5.30
CA VAL A 122 11.28 0.87 -6.47
C VAL A 122 12.11 1.35 -7.65
N LYS A 123 13.44 1.17 -7.62
CA LYS A 123 14.37 1.69 -8.66
C LYS A 123 14.01 1.25 -10.08
N GLN A 124 13.40 0.07 -10.23
CA GLN A 124 12.97 -0.46 -11.53
C GLN A 124 11.60 0.09 -11.97
N ASP A 125 10.80 0.60 -11.05
CA ASP A 125 9.49 1.20 -11.27
C ASP A 125 9.63 2.72 -11.43
N LYS A 126 10.13 3.16 -12.59
CA LYS A 126 10.57 4.55 -12.86
C LYS A 126 9.58 5.63 -12.41
N GLN A 127 8.29 5.46 -12.71
CA GLN A 127 7.26 6.44 -12.35
C GLN A 127 7.07 6.56 -10.83
N LEU A 128 7.06 5.43 -10.12
CA LEU A 128 6.95 5.42 -8.66
C LEU A 128 8.22 6.00 -8.03
N TYR A 129 9.39 5.65 -8.56
CA TYR A 129 10.67 6.20 -8.12
C TYR A 129 10.74 7.73 -8.25
N GLU A 130 10.33 8.28 -9.39
CA GLU A 130 10.27 9.73 -9.62
C GLU A 130 9.28 10.41 -8.68
N GLN A 131 8.13 9.79 -8.44
CA GLN A 131 7.14 10.31 -7.50
C GLN A 131 7.65 10.32 -6.06
N LEU A 132 8.32 9.25 -5.61
CA LEU A 132 8.91 9.19 -4.27
C LEU A 132 10.05 10.22 -4.11
N ASN A 133 10.88 10.42 -5.13
CA ASN A 133 11.89 11.49 -5.10
C ASN A 133 11.26 12.88 -5.01
N THR A 134 10.20 13.14 -5.78
CA THR A 134 9.47 14.41 -5.71
C THR A 134 8.88 14.64 -4.32
N LEU A 135 8.31 13.58 -3.71
CA LEU A 135 7.82 13.64 -2.34
C LEU A 135 8.95 13.95 -1.35
N LEU A 136 10.09 13.27 -1.45
CA LEU A 136 11.26 13.52 -0.59
C LEU A 136 11.76 14.96 -0.69
N MET A 137 11.79 15.55 -1.88
CA MET A 137 12.15 16.96 -2.07
C MET A 137 11.21 17.91 -1.32
N ARG A 138 9.91 17.58 -1.23
CA ARG A 138 8.91 18.36 -0.48
C ARG A 138 8.95 18.13 1.04
N LEU A 139 9.55 17.02 1.48
CA LEU A 139 9.75 16.66 2.87
C LEU A 139 11.12 17.12 3.42
N ARG A 140 11.97 17.77 2.61
CA ARG A 140 13.18 18.46 3.09
C ARG A 140 12.82 19.65 3.97
#